data_AF-A0A3A9VHR6-F1
#
_entry.id   AF-A0A3A9VHR6-F1
#
_cell.length_a   1.000
_cell.length_b   1.000
_cell.length_c   1.000
_cell.angle_alpha   90.00
_cell.angle_beta   90.00
_cell.angle_gamma   90.00
#
_symmetry.space_group_name_H-M   'P 1'
#
loop_
_entity.id
_entity.type
_entity.pdbx_description
1 polymer ?
#
loop_
_entity_poly.entity_id
_entity_poly.type
_entity_poly.pdbx_seq_one_letter_code
_entity_poly.pdbx_strand_id
1 'polypeptide(L)'
;MKNYVSSIAILLCALLFVQCTQENISPQAQEIGLEIENENHFSGKLYTNNSNIDYSVKAISELQFMVVLMIDKNTIEASVNYENEGISIDGHNNNFSETQKEGLLNTGRVISEYLLDTKKGEISMAEYTLLALIEYWSKSPSDYVYSKREIKSTSNSNALKSRNEGITCIRKNTYVNAEYDDSRGNHKDRVKVGSKPRTNYGCMGRCGGDCGRWWIPSAWTKDCMDHDQCSNVNNASGGSGDRNCGDEFNEAADDYVFGVIRGCRG
;
A
#
# COMPACT_ATOMS: atom_id res chain seq x y z
N MET A 1 50.35 14.58 72.08
CA MET A 1 50.06 13.32 71.36
C MET A 1 48.55 13.14 71.34
N LYS A 2 47.91 13.75 70.34
CA LYS A 2 47.15 13.13 69.23
C LYS A 2 45.77 12.60 69.66
N ASN A 3 44.80 13.49 69.46
CA ASN A 3 43.37 13.27 69.50
C ASN A 3 42.86 12.61 68.20
N TYR A 4 41.70 11.99 68.36
CA TYR A 4 40.94 11.15 67.46
C TYR A 4 40.14 11.91 66.37
N VAL A 5 39.92 11.19 65.25
CA VAL A 5 38.72 11.16 64.38
C VAL A 5 38.47 12.33 63.41
N SER A 6 38.45 12.03 62.11
CA SER A 6 37.27 12.28 61.26
C SER A 6 37.31 11.48 59.93
N SER A 7 36.48 10.45 59.90
CA SER A 7 35.58 9.96 58.84
C SER A 7 35.76 10.31 57.35
N ILE A 8 35.70 9.24 56.54
CA ILE A 8 34.87 9.02 55.33
C ILE A 8 34.95 10.08 54.23
N ALA A 9 35.59 9.76 53.09
CA ALA A 9 35.17 10.20 51.75
C ALA A 9 36.03 9.61 50.60
N ILE A 10 36.01 8.30 50.34
CA ILE A 10 36.39 7.79 49.00
C ILE A 10 35.56 6.54 48.68
N LEU A 11 34.27 6.73 48.38
CA LEU A 11 33.44 5.72 47.73
C LEU A 11 32.39 6.39 46.84
N LEU A 12 32.83 7.03 45.77
CA LEU A 12 31.96 7.59 44.72
C LEU A 12 32.76 7.80 43.43
N CYS A 13 33.19 6.71 42.81
CA CYS A 13 33.76 6.73 41.46
C CYS A 13 33.31 5.51 40.65
N ALA A 14 32.01 5.18 40.74
CA ALA A 14 31.39 4.14 39.93
C ALA A 14 29.92 4.47 39.59
N LEU A 15 29.58 5.76 39.47
CA LEU A 15 28.44 6.15 38.64
C LEU A 15 28.95 6.20 37.20
N LEU A 16 29.12 5.01 36.62
CA LEU A 16 29.17 4.86 35.18
C LEU A 16 27.87 5.47 34.68
N PHE A 17 28.02 6.57 33.94
CA PHE A 17 26.97 7.22 33.19
C PHE A 17 26.29 6.17 32.32
N VAL A 18 25.16 5.65 32.78
CA VAL A 18 24.11 5.16 31.89
C VAL A 18 23.55 6.40 31.21
N GLN A 19 24.29 6.93 30.24
CA GLN A 19 23.67 7.71 29.18
C GLN A 19 22.85 6.69 28.40
N CYS A 20 21.58 6.54 28.79
CA CYS A 20 20.58 6.13 27.81
C CYS A 20 20.70 7.15 26.69
N THR A 21 21.33 6.75 25.58
CA THR A 21 21.15 7.42 24.31
C THR A 21 19.66 7.30 24.00
N GLN A 22 18.87 8.28 24.41
CA GLN A 22 17.62 8.56 23.70
C GLN A 22 18.10 8.90 22.29
N GLU A 23 17.98 7.93 21.38
CA GLU A 23 18.03 8.23 19.96
C GLU A 23 17.04 9.37 19.76
N ASN A 24 17.53 10.51 19.26
CA ASN A 24 16.68 11.64 18.92
C ASN A 24 15.84 11.21 17.71
N ILE A 25 14.75 10.50 17.97
CA ILE A 25 13.72 10.20 16.99
C ILE A 25 13.22 11.55 16.47
N SER A 26 13.26 11.75 15.15
CA SER A 26 12.78 13.01 14.58
C SER A 26 11.29 13.19 14.93
N PRO A 27 10.81 14.42 15.15
CA PRO A 27 9.38 14.66 15.40
C PRO A 27 8.47 14.01 14.36
N GLN A 28 8.93 13.92 13.11
CA GLN A 28 8.22 13.27 12.01
C GLN A 28 8.18 11.74 12.14
N ALA A 29 9.25 11.09 12.62
CA ALA A 29 9.24 9.65 12.89
C ALA A 29 8.29 9.30 14.05
N GLN A 30 8.15 10.21 15.03
CA GLN A 30 7.17 10.05 16.11
C GLN A 30 5.72 10.19 15.62
N GLU A 31 5.46 11.02 14.59
CA GLU A 31 4.12 11.22 14.02
C GLU A 31 3.57 9.95 13.36
N ILE A 32 4.44 9.16 12.71
CA ILE A 32 4.07 7.87 12.12
C ILE A 32 4.24 6.70 13.09
N GLY A 33 4.69 6.98 14.32
CA GLY A 33 5.02 5.98 15.34
C GLY A 33 6.02 4.93 14.86
N LEU A 34 7.05 5.39 14.15
CA LEU A 34 8.10 4.55 13.57
C LEU A 34 8.84 3.76 14.68
N GLU A 35 8.90 2.44 14.53
CA GLU A 35 9.63 1.55 15.43
C GLU A 35 10.93 1.06 14.79
N ILE A 36 10.91 0.75 13.49
CA ILE A 36 12.08 0.24 12.74
C ILE A 36 12.09 0.88 11.35
N GLU A 37 13.25 1.38 10.93
CA GLU A 37 13.50 1.86 9.58
C GLU A 37 14.89 1.42 9.11
N ASN A 38 14.91 0.56 8.09
CA ASN A 38 16.08 0.26 7.28
C ASN A 38 15.61 -0.25 5.91
N GLU A 39 16.55 -0.49 4.99
CA GLU A 39 16.28 -0.92 3.61
C GLU A 39 15.42 -2.20 3.50
N ASN A 40 15.51 -3.08 4.50
CA ASN A 40 14.88 -4.40 4.49
C ASN A 40 13.72 -4.53 5.51
N HIS A 41 13.48 -3.52 6.34
CA HIS A 41 12.43 -3.57 7.35
C HIS A 41 11.96 -2.16 7.69
N PHE A 42 10.66 -1.93 7.51
CA PHE A 42 9.98 -0.72 7.92
C PHE A 42 8.75 -1.07 8.75
N SER A 43 8.64 -0.56 9.98
CA SER A 43 7.49 -0.85 10.85
C SER A 43 7.20 0.25 11.86
N GLY A 44 5.97 0.31 12.33
CA GLY A 44 5.54 1.25 13.37
C GLY A 44 4.09 1.06 13.77
N LYS A 45 3.63 1.94 14.66
CA LYS A 45 2.28 1.93 15.23
C LYS A 45 1.67 3.31 15.25
N LEU A 46 0.48 3.45 14.69
CA LEU A 46 -0.21 4.73 14.55
C LEU A 46 -1.67 4.61 15.03
N TYR A 47 -2.15 5.58 15.80
CA TYR A 47 -3.57 5.76 16.01
C TYR A 47 -4.09 6.86 15.08
N THR A 48 -4.98 6.51 14.16
CA THR A 48 -5.51 7.46 13.18
C THR A 48 -6.92 7.11 12.74
N ASN A 49 -7.76 8.12 12.48
CA ASN A 49 -9.17 7.96 12.11
C ASN A 49 -9.89 6.94 13.01
N ASN A 50 -9.69 7.05 14.33
CA ASN A 50 -10.25 6.15 15.33
C ASN A 50 -9.91 4.65 15.19
N SER A 51 -8.81 4.34 14.51
CA SER A 51 -8.29 2.98 14.33
C SER A 51 -6.86 2.89 14.82
N ASN A 52 -6.51 1.78 15.49
CA ASN A 52 -5.12 1.45 15.81
C ASN A 52 -4.53 0.68 14.63
N ILE A 53 -3.42 1.17 14.08
CA ILE A 53 -2.76 0.59 12.91
C ILE A 53 -1.34 0.21 13.29
N ASP A 54 -1.05 -1.09 13.34
CA ASP A 54 0.33 -1.59 13.35
C ASP A 54 0.69 -1.96 11.92
N TYR A 55 1.78 -1.41 11.41
CA TYR A 55 2.26 -1.67 10.06
C TYR A 55 3.67 -2.24 10.09
N SER A 56 3.93 -3.23 9.24
CA SER A 56 5.25 -3.83 9.11
C SER A 56 5.46 -4.39 7.72
N VAL A 57 6.63 -4.15 7.16
CA VAL A 57 7.14 -4.82 5.96
C VAL A 57 8.55 -5.32 6.23
N LYS A 58 8.85 -6.55 5.83
CA LYS A 58 10.16 -7.16 5.98
C LYS A 58 10.57 -7.91 4.71
N ALA A 59 11.79 -7.68 4.24
CA ALA A 59 12.41 -8.48 3.19
C ALA A 59 12.72 -9.90 3.71
N ILE A 60 12.22 -10.90 2.99
CA ILE A 60 12.57 -12.32 3.14
C ILE A 60 13.83 -12.62 2.29
N SER A 61 13.89 -12.02 1.11
CA SER A 61 15.03 -12.01 0.19
C SER A 61 15.06 -10.64 -0.53
N GLU A 62 16.05 -10.42 -1.41
CA GLU A 62 16.20 -9.16 -2.17
C GLU A 62 14.92 -8.73 -2.90
N LEU A 63 14.15 -9.67 -3.41
CA LEU A 63 12.95 -9.43 -4.23
C LEU A 63 11.68 -10.04 -3.63
N GLN A 64 11.72 -10.47 -2.36
CA GLN A 64 10.55 -11.03 -1.68
C GLN A 64 10.30 -10.32 -0.35
N PHE A 65 9.08 -9.86 -0.14
CA PHE A 65 8.69 -9.04 1.01
C PHE A 65 7.44 -9.62 1.68
N MET A 66 7.43 -9.60 3.01
CA MET A 66 6.26 -9.90 3.82
C MET A 66 5.71 -8.60 4.40
N VAL A 67 4.45 -8.29 4.12
CA VAL A 67 3.71 -7.18 4.70
C VAL A 67 2.70 -7.72 5.69
N VAL A 68 2.64 -7.12 6.87
CA VAL A 68 1.66 -7.42 7.91
C VAL A 68 1.06 -6.10 8.40
N LEU A 69 -0.26 -5.99 8.33
CA LEU A 69 -1.00 -4.90 8.94
C LEU A 69 -1.97 -5.45 9.98
N MET A 70 -2.01 -4.82 11.14
CA MET A 70 -3.06 -5.02 12.13
C MET A 70 -3.88 -3.74 12.23
N ILE A 71 -5.19 -3.85 11.97
CA ILE A 71 -6.15 -2.76 12.15
C ILE A 71 -7.07 -3.13 13.31
N ASP A 72 -6.88 -2.45 14.44
CA ASP A 72 -7.44 -2.73 15.75
C ASP A 72 -7.13 -4.14 16.26
N LYS A 73 -7.89 -5.13 15.82
CA LYS A 73 -7.73 -6.55 16.18
C LYS A 73 -7.72 -7.48 14.97
N ASN A 74 -7.89 -6.92 13.77
CA ASN A 74 -7.98 -7.66 12.53
C ASN A 74 -6.63 -7.59 11.83
N THR A 75 -6.13 -8.73 11.35
CA THR A 75 -4.82 -8.83 10.70
C THR A 75 -5.00 -9.11 9.21
N ILE A 76 -4.15 -8.52 8.38
CA ILE A 76 -3.99 -8.87 6.98
C ILE A 76 -2.51 -8.98 6.63
N GLU A 77 -2.17 -10.02 5.90
CA GLU A 77 -0.80 -10.36 5.54
C GLU A 77 -0.68 -10.51 4.02
N ALA A 78 0.48 -10.16 3.48
CA ALA A 78 0.83 -10.47 2.10
C ALA A 78 2.30 -10.81 1.92
N SER A 79 2.56 -11.83 1.10
CA SER A 79 3.89 -12.08 0.52
C SER A 79 3.91 -11.57 -0.90
N VAL A 80 4.78 -10.61 -1.18
CA VAL A 80 5.04 -10.06 -2.53
C VAL A 80 6.36 -10.63 -3.05
N ASN A 81 6.34 -11.20 -4.25
CA ASN A 81 7.53 -11.70 -4.94
C ASN A 81 7.68 -10.94 -6.26
N TYR A 82 8.71 -10.09 -6.36
CA TYR A 82 9.01 -9.29 -7.55
C TYR A 82 9.75 -10.09 -8.64
N GLU A 83 10.31 -11.27 -8.35
CA GLU A 83 10.93 -12.11 -9.39
C GLU A 83 9.88 -12.70 -10.34
N ASN A 84 8.72 -13.06 -9.80
CA ASN A 84 7.63 -13.69 -10.55
C ASN A 84 6.33 -12.89 -10.55
N GLU A 85 6.36 -11.66 -10.03
CA GLU A 85 5.21 -10.74 -9.94
C GLU A 85 4.00 -11.43 -9.29
N GLY A 86 4.27 -12.17 -8.21
CA GLY A 86 3.30 -12.92 -7.43
C GLY A 86 2.95 -12.22 -6.12
N ILE A 87 1.68 -12.29 -5.74
CA ILE A 87 1.19 -11.79 -4.45
C ILE A 87 0.32 -12.85 -3.80
N SER A 88 0.73 -13.35 -2.63
CA SER A 88 -0.13 -14.16 -1.77
C SER A 88 -0.72 -13.24 -0.71
N ILE A 89 -2.05 -13.18 -0.57
CA ILE A 89 -2.74 -12.40 0.46
C ILE A 89 -3.49 -13.36 1.39
N ASP A 90 -3.40 -13.14 2.69
CA ASP A 90 -4.27 -13.76 3.70
C ASP A 90 -4.81 -12.66 4.63
N GLY A 91 -6.09 -12.32 4.47
CA GLY A 91 -6.76 -11.39 5.38
C GLY A 91 -7.62 -12.07 6.42
N HIS A 92 -7.49 -13.39 6.60
CA HIS A 92 -8.23 -14.16 7.61
C HIS A 92 -9.76 -13.97 7.58
N ASN A 93 -10.32 -13.75 6.39
CA ASN A 93 -11.74 -13.43 6.17
C ASN A 93 -12.20 -12.17 6.92
N ASN A 94 -11.29 -11.24 7.18
CA ASN A 94 -11.62 -9.95 7.75
C ASN A 94 -12.37 -9.09 6.72
N ASN A 95 -13.34 -8.34 7.22
CA ASN A 95 -13.99 -7.27 6.50
C ASN A 95 -13.72 -5.97 7.26
N PHE A 96 -12.96 -5.05 6.65
CA PHE A 96 -12.62 -3.77 7.26
C PHE A 96 -13.75 -2.76 7.05
N SER A 97 -14.14 -2.08 8.13
CA SER A 97 -15.11 -0.99 8.04
C SER A 97 -14.54 0.21 7.27
N GLU A 98 -15.42 1.12 6.81
CA GLU A 98 -15.01 2.37 6.17
C GLU A 98 -14.01 3.18 7.02
N THR A 99 -14.27 3.31 8.33
CA THR A 99 -13.36 4.00 9.26
C THR A 99 -11.98 3.35 9.31
N GLN A 100 -11.92 2.02 9.29
CA GLN A 100 -10.65 1.28 9.27
C GLN A 100 -9.88 1.50 7.97
N LYS A 101 -10.59 1.54 6.83
CA LYS A 101 -10.00 1.83 5.51
C LYS A 101 -9.52 3.26 5.39
N GLU A 102 -10.28 4.22 5.89
CA GLU A 102 -9.84 5.62 6.01
C GLU A 102 -8.60 5.73 6.89
N GLY A 103 -8.54 4.97 7.99
CA GLY A 103 -7.36 4.87 8.85
C GLY A 103 -6.12 4.34 8.09
N LEU A 104 -6.28 3.26 7.34
CA LEU A 104 -5.21 2.75 6.46
C LEU A 104 -4.78 3.78 5.41
N LEU A 105 -5.75 4.42 4.74
CA LEU A 105 -5.47 5.42 3.72
C LEU A 105 -4.68 6.60 4.29
N ASN A 106 -5.04 7.06 5.50
CA ASN A 106 -4.31 8.11 6.18
C ASN A 106 -2.94 7.65 6.65
N THR A 107 -2.80 6.39 7.08
CA THR A 107 -1.50 5.79 7.45
C THR A 107 -0.53 5.85 6.29
N GLY A 108 -0.94 5.42 5.10
CA GLY A 108 -0.11 5.53 3.90
C GLY A 108 0.31 6.98 3.62
N ARG A 109 -0.62 7.92 3.78
CA ARG A 109 -0.38 9.35 3.51
C ARG A 109 0.73 9.89 4.41
N VAL A 110 0.62 9.68 5.73
CA VAL A 110 1.61 10.20 6.69
C VAL A 110 2.97 9.52 6.56
N ILE A 111 3.01 8.21 6.28
CA ILE A 111 4.27 7.50 5.99
C ILE A 111 4.95 8.11 4.77
N SER A 112 4.18 8.42 3.73
CA SER A 112 4.75 8.94 2.49
C SER A 112 5.20 10.38 2.59
N GLU A 113 4.47 11.22 3.34
CA GLU A 113 4.92 12.57 3.71
C GLU A 113 6.24 12.50 4.48
N TYR A 114 6.34 11.58 5.45
CA TYR A 114 7.59 11.31 6.16
C TYR A 114 8.73 10.97 5.19
N LEU A 115 8.55 9.99 4.29
CA LEU A 115 9.60 9.58 3.34
C LEU A 115 9.98 10.70 2.36
N LEU A 116 9.02 11.52 1.92
CA LEU A 116 9.30 12.67 1.07
C LEU A 116 10.14 13.71 1.81
N ASP A 117 9.82 14.00 3.07
CA ASP A 117 10.49 15.02 3.87
C ASP A 117 11.88 14.57 4.36
N THR A 118 12.02 13.31 4.80
CA THR A 118 13.26 12.80 5.41
C THR A 118 14.22 12.18 4.40
N LYS A 119 13.69 11.53 3.37
CA LYS A 119 14.47 10.81 2.35
C LYS A 119 14.43 11.47 0.97
N LYS A 120 13.80 12.64 0.82
CA LYS A 120 13.65 13.33 -0.47
C LYS A 120 12.99 12.45 -1.54
N GLY A 121 12.15 11.50 -1.12
CA GLY A 121 11.52 10.53 -2.01
C GLY A 121 12.41 9.36 -2.46
N GLU A 122 13.60 9.18 -1.87
CA GLU A 122 14.35 7.92 -2.01
C GLU A 122 13.65 6.84 -1.18
N ILE A 123 12.83 6.02 -1.84
CA ILE A 123 12.00 4.98 -1.23
C ILE A 123 12.63 3.62 -1.51
N SER A 124 12.85 2.81 -0.49
CA SER A 124 13.28 1.42 -0.60
C SER A 124 12.17 0.52 -1.15
N MET A 125 12.52 -0.67 -1.66
CA MET A 125 11.52 -1.64 -2.11
C MET A 125 10.58 -2.09 -0.98
N ALA A 126 11.07 -2.19 0.26
CA ALA A 126 10.23 -2.51 1.41
C ALA A 126 9.15 -1.43 1.63
N GLU A 127 9.56 -0.16 1.72
CA GLU A 127 8.65 0.98 1.90
C GLU A 127 7.66 1.11 0.75
N TYR A 128 8.11 0.95 -0.50
CA TYR A 128 7.23 0.95 -1.67
C TYR A 128 6.18 -0.17 -1.60
N THR A 129 6.60 -1.39 -1.26
CA THR A 129 5.70 -2.55 -1.15
C THR A 129 4.62 -2.31 -0.10
N LEU A 130 5.00 -1.76 1.06
CA LEU A 130 4.06 -1.42 2.12
C LEU A 130 3.04 -0.38 1.64
N LEU A 131 3.50 0.71 1.02
CA LEU A 131 2.63 1.78 0.55
C LEU A 131 1.66 1.31 -0.53
N ALA A 132 2.14 0.51 -1.49
CA ALA A 132 1.30 -0.05 -2.56
C ALA A 132 0.18 -0.93 -2.00
N LEU A 133 0.49 -1.81 -1.04
CA LEU A 133 -0.52 -2.68 -0.40
C LEU A 133 -1.47 -1.91 0.52
N ILE A 134 -0.99 -0.92 1.28
CA ILE A 134 -1.87 -0.03 2.06
C ILE A 134 -2.88 0.67 1.14
N GLU A 135 -2.43 1.20 -0.01
CA GLU A 135 -3.32 1.86 -0.96
C GLU A 135 -4.34 0.89 -1.55
N TYR A 136 -3.88 -0.30 -1.97
CA TYR A 136 -4.75 -1.34 -2.51
C TYR A 136 -5.84 -1.76 -1.51
N TRP A 137 -5.46 -2.04 -0.26
CA TRP A 137 -6.39 -2.48 0.78
C TRP A 137 -7.32 -1.37 1.29
N SER A 138 -6.82 -0.14 1.39
CA SER A 138 -7.65 1.00 1.83
C SER A 138 -8.68 1.42 0.78
N LYS A 139 -8.43 1.16 -0.50
CA LYS A 139 -9.36 1.48 -1.60
C LYS A 139 -10.30 0.35 -1.96
N SER A 140 -10.20 -0.76 -1.24
CA SER A 140 -11.15 -1.83 -1.45
C SER A 140 -12.55 -1.45 -0.90
N PRO A 141 -13.58 -2.18 -1.31
CA PRO A 141 -15.01 -1.94 -0.97
C PRO A 141 -15.41 -2.23 0.47
N SER A 142 -16.35 -1.48 1.06
CA SER A 142 -16.80 -1.62 2.46
C SER A 142 -17.16 -3.04 2.89
N ASP A 143 -17.64 -3.85 1.96
CA ASP A 143 -18.14 -5.21 2.18
C ASP A 143 -17.13 -6.28 1.76
N TYR A 144 -15.91 -5.88 1.37
CA TYR A 144 -14.90 -6.79 0.89
C TYR A 144 -14.30 -7.65 2.00
N VAL A 145 -14.48 -8.96 1.84
CA VAL A 145 -13.91 -9.98 2.73
C VAL A 145 -12.56 -10.42 2.19
N TYR A 146 -11.50 -10.10 2.93
CA TYR A 146 -10.14 -10.52 2.60
C TYR A 146 -9.92 -11.98 2.99
N SER A 147 -10.27 -12.88 2.09
CA SER A 147 -9.94 -14.30 2.20
C SER A 147 -8.51 -14.57 1.70
N LYS A 148 -8.05 -15.82 1.88
CA LYS A 148 -6.77 -16.27 1.34
C LYS A 148 -6.85 -16.37 -0.18
N ARG A 149 -5.90 -15.75 -0.89
CA ARG A 149 -5.82 -15.81 -2.36
C ARG A 149 -4.39 -15.63 -2.87
N GLU A 150 -4.17 -16.14 -4.07
CA GLU A 150 -2.93 -16.04 -4.81
C GLU A 150 -3.18 -15.25 -6.09
N ILE A 151 -2.42 -14.18 -6.29
CA ILE A 151 -2.39 -13.37 -7.49
C ILE A 151 -1.08 -13.69 -8.19
N LYS A 152 -1.14 -14.02 -9.48
CA LYS A 152 0.02 -14.23 -10.32
C LYS A 152 -0.14 -13.35 -11.53
N SER A 153 0.81 -12.45 -11.77
CA SER A 153 0.78 -11.69 -13.02
C SER A 153 0.90 -12.65 -14.21
N THR A 154 0.09 -12.43 -15.23
CA THR A 154 0.11 -13.24 -16.43
C THR A 154 1.36 -12.93 -17.24
N SER A 155 2.40 -13.74 -17.06
CA SER A 155 3.58 -13.72 -17.93
C SER A 155 3.27 -14.39 -19.27
N ASN A 156 2.38 -13.86 -20.12
CA ASN A 156 2.48 -14.16 -21.56
C ASN A 156 1.67 -13.29 -22.52
N SER A 157 2.40 -12.84 -23.54
CA SER A 157 1.93 -12.44 -24.86
C SER A 157 1.01 -13.49 -25.51
N ASN A 158 -0.14 -13.04 -26.02
CA ASN A 158 -0.97 -13.70 -27.06
C ASN A 158 -2.14 -14.62 -26.67
N ALA A 159 -2.70 -14.57 -25.44
CA ALA A 159 -3.92 -15.34 -25.13
C ALA A 159 -4.98 -14.52 -24.39
N LEU A 160 -5.72 -13.69 -25.14
CA LEU A 160 -6.95 -12.98 -24.73
C LEU A 160 -8.10 -13.96 -24.45
N LYS A 161 -8.02 -14.72 -23.36
CA LYS A 161 -9.15 -15.51 -22.85
C LYS A 161 -9.58 -15.14 -21.43
N SER A 162 -8.75 -14.42 -20.70
CA SER A 162 -9.19 -13.35 -19.77
C SER A 162 -8.73 -12.03 -20.41
N ARG A 163 -9.46 -10.94 -20.17
CA ARG A 163 -9.06 -9.60 -20.62
C ARG A 163 -7.92 -9.03 -19.78
N ASN A 164 -7.54 -9.70 -18.69
CA ASN A 164 -6.27 -9.49 -18.01
C ASN A 164 -5.12 -9.60 -19.04
N GLU A 165 -4.60 -8.46 -19.45
CA GLU A 165 -3.45 -8.38 -20.36
C GLU A 165 -2.12 -8.37 -19.59
N GLY A 166 -2.17 -8.73 -18.32
CA GLY A 166 -1.14 -8.50 -17.33
C GLY A 166 -0.80 -7.01 -17.24
N ILE A 167 0.37 -6.72 -16.67
CA ILE A 167 0.81 -5.33 -16.49
C ILE A 167 1.14 -4.68 -17.82
N THR A 168 0.16 -3.97 -18.37
CA THR A 168 0.22 -3.24 -19.65
C THR A 168 0.13 -1.74 -19.42
N CYS A 169 1.23 -1.03 -19.67
CA CYS A 169 1.28 0.42 -19.49
C CYS A 169 0.45 1.17 -20.54
N ILE A 170 -0.40 2.09 -20.09
CA ILE A 170 -1.11 3.04 -20.96
C ILE A 170 -0.64 4.46 -20.67
N ARG A 171 -0.94 5.41 -21.56
CA ARG A 171 -0.39 6.79 -21.48
C ARG A 171 -1.49 7.82 -21.26
N LYS A 172 -1.31 8.68 -20.25
CA LYS A 172 -2.20 9.83 -20.00
C LYS A 172 -2.42 10.66 -21.27
N ASN A 173 -3.63 11.17 -21.45
CA ASN A 173 -4.08 11.92 -22.64
C ASN A 173 -4.14 11.13 -23.95
N THR A 174 -3.94 9.81 -23.94
CA THR A 174 -4.25 8.95 -25.10
C THR A 174 -5.65 8.35 -24.96
N TYR A 175 -6.11 7.66 -26.01
CA TYR A 175 -7.32 6.85 -25.98
C TYR A 175 -6.97 5.38 -26.05
N VAL A 176 -7.53 4.59 -25.15
CA VAL A 176 -7.42 3.13 -25.15
C VAL A 176 -8.83 2.54 -25.11
N ASN A 177 -8.96 1.27 -25.47
CA ASN A 177 -10.22 0.57 -25.26
C ASN A 177 -10.19 -0.03 -23.86
N ALA A 178 -11.14 0.32 -23.00
CA ALA A 178 -11.42 -0.42 -21.79
C ALA A 178 -12.23 -1.67 -22.17
N GLU A 179 -11.85 -2.81 -21.63
CA GLU A 179 -12.40 -4.13 -21.91
C GLU A 179 -12.74 -4.82 -20.59
N TYR A 180 -14.02 -4.77 -20.21
CA TYR A 180 -14.53 -5.33 -18.94
C TYR A 180 -15.84 -6.09 -19.20
N ASP A 181 -16.24 -6.97 -18.30
CA ASP A 181 -17.56 -7.57 -18.31
C ASP A 181 -18.39 -7.15 -17.10
N ASP A 182 -19.69 -7.36 -17.19
CA ASP A 182 -20.60 -7.18 -16.06
C ASP A 182 -21.78 -8.14 -16.18
N SER A 183 -22.78 -8.01 -15.32
CA SER A 183 -23.99 -8.83 -15.38
C SER A 183 -24.76 -8.78 -16.71
N ARG A 184 -24.45 -7.84 -17.61
CA ARG A 184 -25.03 -7.69 -18.96
C ARG A 184 -24.14 -8.25 -20.07
N GLY A 185 -22.96 -8.77 -19.73
CA GLY A 185 -22.00 -9.38 -20.66
C GLY A 185 -20.78 -8.50 -20.91
N ASN A 186 -20.10 -8.74 -22.04
CA ASN A 186 -18.81 -8.13 -22.34
C ASN A 186 -18.97 -6.74 -22.97
N HIS A 187 -18.20 -5.77 -22.50
CA HIS A 187 -18.19 -4.39 -23.00
C HIS A 187 -16.86 -4.00 -23.59
N LYS A 188 -16.86 -2.98 -24.45
CA LYS A 188 -15.64 -2.40 -25.01
C LYS A 188 -15.84 -0.92 -25.30
N ASP A 189 -15.23 -0.07 -24.48
CA ASP A 189 -15.41 1.37 -24.52
C ASP A 189 -14.12 2.09 -24.84
N ARG A 190 -14.17 3.08 -25.74
CA ARG A 190 -13.00 3.91 -26.04
C ARG A 190 -12.90 5.06 -25.03
N VAL A 191 -11.98 4.96 -24.09
CA VAL A 191 -11.84 5.88 -22.96
C VAL A 191 -10.56 6.72 -23.09
N LYS A 192 -10.66 8.00 -22.70
CA LYS A 192 -9.48 8.88 -22.61
C LYS A 192 -8.76 8.64 -21.29
N VAL A 193 -7.50 8.22 -21.37
CA VAL A 193 -6.65 7.96 -20.21
C VAL A 193 -6.48 9.23 -19.38
N GLY A 194 -6.88 9.13 -18.11
CA GLY A 194 -6.86 10.20 -17.12
C GLY A 194 -7.90 11.28 -17.27
N SER A 195 -8.98 10.99 -17.99
CA SER A 195 -10.22 11.74 -17.85
C SER A 195 -10.86 11.53 -16.48
N LYS A 196 -11.80 12.41 -16.12
CA LYS A 196 -12.66 12.31 -14.93
C LYS A 196 -14.12 12.30 -15.41
N PRO A 197 -14.75 11.13 -15.57
CA PRO A 197 -16.10 11.04 -16.14
C PRO A 197 -17.19 11.54 -15.18
N ARG A 198 -16.93 11.55 -13.86
CA ARG A 198 -17.91 11.96 -12.83
C ARG A 198 -17.24 12.84 -11.76
N THR A 199 -18.06 13.62 -11.07
CA THR A 199 -17.64 14.35 -9.86
C THR A 199 -17.19 13.35 -8.80
N ASN A 200 -16.04 13.61 -8.16
CA ASN A 200 -15.42 12.72 -7.16
C ASN A 200 -15.01 11.34 -7.69
N TYR A 201 -14.86 11.16 -9.00
CA TYR A 201 -14.31 9.95 -9.57
C TYR A 201 -12.80 10.09 -9.83
N GLY A 202 -12.10 8.96 -9.69
CA GLY A 202 -10.67 8.84 -9.95
C GLY A 202 -10.30 9.11 -11.40
N CYS A 203 -9.03 8.85 -11.70
CA CYS A 203 -8.45 9.14 -13.00
C CYS A 203 -8.47 7.90 -13.88
N MET A 204 -9.24 7.92 -14.97
CA MET A 204 -9.49 6.73 -15.79
C MET A 204 -8.22 6.00 -16.24
N GLY A 205 -7.95 4.85 -15.64
CA GLY A 205 -6.80 3.99 -15.93
C GLY A 205 -5.59 4.19 -15.04
N ARG A 206 -5.69 5.02 -14.00
CA ARG A 206 -4.62 5.17 -13.00
C ARG A 206 -4.94 4.24 -11.86
N CYS A 207 -4.03 3.35 -11.52
CA CYS A 207 -4.17 2.56 -10.31
C CYS A 207 -4.20 3.49 -9.10
N GLY A 208 -5.27 3.37 -8.32
CA GLY A 208 -5.58 4.23 -7.19
C GLY A 208 -6.59 5.34 -7.52
N GLY A 209 -7.57 5.51 -6.64
CA GLY A 209 -8.71 6.42 -6.77
C GLY A 209 -8.49 7.94 -6.83
N ASP A 210 -7.36 8.47 -7.30
CA ASP A 210 -7.22 9.92 -7.48
C ASP A 210 -6.25 10.34 -8.60
N CYS A 211 -6.58 11.44 -9.29
CA CYS A 211 -5.79 12.02 -10.40
C CYS A 211 -4.49 12.75 -10.02
N GLY A 212 -4.08 12.68 -8.75
CA GLY A 212 -3.00 13.53 -8.26
C GLY A 212 -2.67 13.37 -6.79
N ARG A 213 -2.98 12.23 -6.16
CA ARG A 213 -2.32 11.92 -4.87
C ARG A 213 -0.85 11.69 -5.18
N TRP A 214 -0.03 12.66 -4.80
CA TRP A 214 1.40 12.72 -5.12
C TRP A 214 2.25 11.76 -4.28
N TRP A 215 1.68 11.18 -3.23
CA TRP A 215 2.48 10.56 -2.18
C TRP A 215 2.80 9.06 -2.40
N ILE A 216 2.11 8.33 -3.29
CA ILE A 216 2.56 7.00 -3.77
C ILE A 216 2.81 7.08 -5.27
N PRO A 217 3.96 6.60 -5.75
CA PRO A 217 4.15 6.29 -7.16
C PRO A 217 3.01 5.40 -7.67
N SER A 218 2.31 5.88 -8.69
CA SER A 218 1.21 5.15 -9.33
C SER A 218 1.55 4.87 -10.78
N ALA A 219 0.83 3.94 -11.39
CA ALA A 219 0.94 3.65 -12.81
C ALA A 219 -0.39 3.89 -13.53
N TRP A 220 -0.28 4.35 -14.79
CA TRP A 220 -1.36 4.22 -15.76
C TRP A 220 -1.26 2.84 -16.41
N THR A 221 -2.23 1.96 -16.16
CA THR A 221 -2.23 0.59 -16.68
C THR A 221 -3.61 0.18 -17.20
N LYS A 222 -3.62 -0.91 -17.94
CA LYS A 222 -4.77 -1.39 -18.69
C LYS A 222 -5.83 -2.04 -17.79
N ASP A 223 -5.46 -2.90 -16.84
CA ASP A 223 -6.46 -3.53 -15.95
C ASP A 223 -7.08 -2.48 -15.01
N CYS A 224 -6.29 -1.49 -14.57
CA CYS A 224 -6.83 -0.32 -13.86
C CYS A 224 -7.80 0.51 -14.72
N MET A 225 -7.63 0.55 -16.06
CA MET A 225 -8.58 1.23 -16.96
C MET A 225 -9.88 0.45 -17.12
N ASP A 226 -9.78 -0.88 -17.22
CA ASP A 226 -10.94 -1.75 -17.36
C ASP A 226 -11.81 -1.68 -16.11
N HIS A 227 -11.19 -1.80 -14.94
CA HIS A 227 -11.86 -1.62 -13.66
C HIS A 227 -12.51 -0.24 -13.52
N ASP A 228 -11.79 0.83 -13.84
CA ASP A 228 -12.33 2.20 -13.74
C ASP A 228 -13.53 2.40 -14.68
N GLN A 229 -13.47 1.87 -15.91
CA GLN A 229 -14.58 2.02 -16.84
C GLN A 229 -15.78 1.16 -16.44
N CYS A 230 -15.56 -0.08 -16.00
CA CYS A 230 -16.63 -0.90 -15.45
C CYS A 230 -17.32 -0.17 -14.29
N SER A 231 -16.52 0.32 -13.35
CA SER A 231 -17.02 1.00 -12.16
C SER A 231 -17.73 2.31 -12.50
N ASN A 232 -17.26 3.03 -13.52
CA ASN A 232 -17.92 4.22 -14.03
C ASN A 232 -19.30 3.91 -14.63
N VAL A 233 -19.40 2.87 -15.45
CA VAL A 233 -20.63 2.51 -16.16
C VAL A 233 -21.67 1.88 -15.23
N ASN A 234 -21.24 1.07 -14.27
CA ASN A 234 -22.13 0.38 -13.33
C ASN A 234 -22.41 1.17 -12.06
N ASN A 235 -21.82 2.36 -11.90
CA ASN A 235 -21.80 3.09 -10.64
C ASN A 235 -21.32 2.19 -9.49
N ALA A 236 -20.36 1.30 -9.79
CA ALA A 236 -19.83 0.34 -8.84
C ALA A 236 -19.05 1.10 -7.77
N SER A 237 -19.32 0.72 -6.53
CA SER A 237 -18.50 1.05 -5.35
C SER A 237 -18.10 -0.20 -4.59
N GLY A 238 -18.56 -1.36 -5.07
CA GLY A 238 -18.37 -2.66 -4.45
C GLY A 238 -17.04 -3.32 -4.79
N GLY A 239 -16.14 -2.68 -5.58
CA GLY A 239 -14.80 -3.17 -6.01
C GLY A 239 -14.76 -4.69 -6.12
N SER A 240 -13.84 -5.43 -5.49
CA SER A 240 -13.79 -6.89 -5.67
C SER A 240 -15.07 -7.68 -5.29
N GLY A 241 -15.93 -7.15 -4.43
CA GLY A 241 -17.22 -7.77 -4.08
C GLY A 241 -18.36 -7.38 -5.02
N ASP A 242 -18.12 -6.39 -5.90
CA ASP A 242 -19.13 -5.92 -6.84
C ASP A 242 -19.44 -7.03 -7.83
N ARG A 243 -20.73 -7.35 -7.94
CA ARG A 243 -21.19 -8.39 -8.85
C ARG A 243 -20.88 -8.06 -10.31
N ASN A 244 -20.65 -6.79 -10.63
CA ASN A 244 -20.37 -6.34 -11.99
C ASN A 244 -18.90 -6.08 -12.25
N CYS A 245 -18.12 -5.62 -11.27
CA CYS A 245 -16.77 -5.08 -11.53
C CYS A 245 -15.67 -5.63 -10.61
N GLY A 246 -15.98 -6.69 -9.85
CA GLY A 246 -15.11 -7.16 -8.80
C GLY A 246 -13.98 -8.07 -9.24
N ASP A 247 -14.19 -8.79 -10.32
CA ASP A 247 -13.15 -9.44 -11.07
C ASP A 247 -12.16 -8.44 -11.64
N GLU A 248 -12.57 -7.34 -12.27
CA GLU A 248 -11.62 -6.32 -12.76
C GLU A 248 -10.80 -5.67 -11.63
N PHE A 249 -11.41 -5.46 -10.45
CA PHE A 249 -10.66 -4.97 -9.29
C PHE A 249 -9.57 -5.96 -8.85
N ASN A 250 -9.84 -7.26 -8.97
CA ASN A 250 -8.88 -8.30 -8.62
C ASN A 250 -7.79 -8.46 -9.67
N GLU A 251 -8.17 -8.35 -10.95
CA GLU A 251 -7.22 -8.36 -12.06
C GLU A 251 -6.25 -7.19 -11.93
N ALA A 252 -6.72 -5.98 -11.60
CA ALA A 252 -5.87 -4.82 -11.40
C ALA A 252 -4.90 -4.89 -10.20
N ALA A 253 -4.96 -5.92 -9.35
CA ALA A 253 -4.16 -5.98 -8.13
C ALA A 253 -2.63 -6.06 -8.41
N ASP A 254 -2.23 -6.78 -9.47
CA ASP A 254 -0.83 -6.85 -9.88
C ASP A 254 -0.36 -5.51 -10.49
N ASP A 255 -1.22 -4.82 -11.23
CA ASP A 255 -0.98 -3.46 -11.74
C ASP A 255 -0.72 -2.44 -10.62
N TYR A 256 -1.46 -2.53 -9.51
CA TYR A 256 -1.26 -1.67 -8.33
C TYR A 256 0.15 -1.81 -7.73
N VAL A 257 0.66 -3.05 -7.64
CA VAL A 257 1.92 -3.35 -6.94
C VAL A 257 3.13 -3.32 -7.87
N PHE A 258 2.96 -3.73 -9.13
CA PHE A 258 4.09 -3.93 -10.04
C PHE A 258 4.13 -2.93 -11.19
N GLY A 259 3.05 -2.18 -11.45
CA GLY A 259 2.97 -1.23 -12.57
C GLY A 259 4.12 -0.22 -12.60
N VAL A 260 4.45 0.39 -11.46
CA VAL A 260 5.55 1.35 -11.36
C VAL A 260 6.90 0.68 -11.59
N ILE A 261 7.11 -0.51 -11.01
CA ILE A 261 8.36 -1.26 -11.12
C ILE A 261 8.60 -1.73 -12.57
N ARG A 262 7.53 -2.07 -13.30
CA ARG A 262 7.56 -2.31 -14.76
C ARG A 262 7.82 -1.07 -15.61
N GLY A 263 7.94 0.11 -15.00
CA GLY A 263 8.21 1.38 -15.68
C GLY A 263 6.97 2.05 -16.26
N CYS A 264 5.76 1.59 -15.92
CA CYS A 264 4.56 2.36 -16.19
C CYS A 264 4.61 3.65 -15.37
N ARG A 265 4.22 4.77 -16.00
CA ARG A 265 4.26 6.10 -15.38
C ARG A 265 2.85 6.54 -15.05
N GLY A 266 2.65 7.23 -13.94
CA GLY A 266 1.39 7.77 -13.43
C GLY A 266 1.38 9.28 -13.26
#